data_AF-A0A1H7PCT3-F1
#
_entry.id   AF-A0A1H7PCT3-F1
#
_cell.length_a   1.000
_cell.length_b   1.000
_cell.length_c   1.000
_cell.angle_alpha   90.00
_cell.angle_beta   90.00
_cell.angle_gamma   90.00
#
_symmetry.space_group_name_H-M   'P 1'
#
loop_
_entity.id
_entity.type
_entity.pdbx_description
1 polymer ?
#
loop_
_entity_poly.entity_id
_entity_poly.type
_entity_poly.pdbx_seq_one_letter_code
_entity_poly.pdbx_strand_id
1 'polypeptide(L)'
;MSNAATAPVVDNLSEATHEQSMQVRDVRNDSGLVGNVSEPGGAEHVAAPTALGFNDTGWVGLAALVVLIAAVVWKVPATIGAMLDKRIGEIRRQLDEAAQLRREAEALRDEYATRARSAEADAAKMRENAHHEAAQIVAKAKADTEALMERRTRMAEDKIAAAERAAIDEVRATVVAAATAAAGRVIAEQHNAEADRSLVNSAIQRVGRFN
;
A
#
# COMPACT_ATOMS: atom_id res chain seq x y z
N MET A 1 61.98 -2.60 -1.41
CA MET A 1 61.21 -3.38 -0.43
C MET A 1 60.75 -4.64 -1.18
N SER A 2 61.57 -5.64 -1.47
CA SER A 2 62.30 -6.59 -0.60
C SER A 2 61.41 -7.32 0.41
N ASN A 3 61.36 -8.65 0.25
CA ASN A 3 60.86 -9.71 1.15
C ASN A 3 59.33 -9.80 1.36
N ALA A 4 58.68 -10.96 1.53
CA ALA A 4 59.16 -12.28 1.90
C ALA A 4 58.13 -13.35 1.49
N ALA A 5 58.51 -14.36 0.69
CA ALA A 5 57.71 -15.58 0.51
C ALA A 5 58.53 -16.84 0.13
N THR A 6 59.86 -16.76 0.06
CA THR A 6 60.72 -17.89 -0.36
C THR A 6 61.53 -18.48 0.80
N ALA A 7 61.04 -18.39 2.05
CA ALA A 7 61.82 -18.73 3.23
C ALA A 7 61.76 -20.19 3.73
N PRO A 8 60.70 -21.02 3.55
CA PRO A 8 60.74 -22.38 4.13
C PRO A 8 61.28 -23.47 3.19
N VAL A 9 61.52 -23.17 1.91
CA VAL A 9 61.93 -24.18 0.91
C VAL A 9 63.45 -24.29 0.77
N VAL A 10 64.20 -23.24 1.13
CA VAL A 10 65.68 -23.23 1.08
C VAL A 10 66.34 -23.78 2.35
N ASP A 11 65.65 -23.76 3.50
CA ASP A 11 66.18 -24.33 4.75
C ASP A 11 66.12 -25.86 4.77
N ASN A 12 65.17 -26.49 4.08
CA ASN A 12 65.07 -27.95 4.00
C ASN A 12 66.06 -28.58 3.01
N LEU A 13 66.75 -27.77 2.20
CA LEU A 13 67.70 -28.26 1.18
C LEU A 13 69.16 -28.25 1.67
N SER A 14 69.47 -27.51 2.75
CA SER A 14 70.82 -27.43 3.34
C SER A 14 71.09 -28.53 4.38
N GLU A 15 70.05 -29.23 4.85
CA GLU A 15 70.18 -30.37 5.77
C GLU A 15 70.49 -31.71 5.07
N ALA A 16 70.42 -31.75 3.73
CA ALA A 16 70.63 -32.95 2.92
C ALA A 16 72.11 -33.22 2.55
N THR A 17 73.07 -32.41 3.01
CA THR A 17 74.49 -32.53 2.66
C THR A 17 75.41 -32.82 3.84
N HIS A 18 74.91 -33.47 4.89
CA HIS A 18 75.76 -34.20 5.82
C HIS A 18 75.80 -35.67 5.43
N GLU A 19 76.79 -36.03 4.62
CA GLU A 19 77.24 -37.41 4.46
C GLU A 19 77.79 -37.91 5.79
N GLN A 20 76.90 -38.38 6.67
CA GLN A 20 77.29 -39.28 7.73
C GLN A 20 77.31 -40.68 7.11
N SER A 21 78.51 -41.09 6.70
CA SER A 21 78.81 -42.45 6.26
C SER A 21 78.24 -43.44 7.26
N MET A 22 77.12 -44.05 6.87
CA MET A 22 76.47 -45.09 7.65
C MET A 22 77.44 -46.27 7.68
N GLN A 23 78.19 -46.39 8.77
CA GLN A 23 79.06 -47.54 9.01
C GLN A 23 78.21 -48.79 8.82
N VAL A 24 78.67 -49.66 7.91
CA VAL A 24 78.16 -51.02 7.79
C VAL A 24 78.45 -51.70 9.12
N ARG A 25 77.51 -51.62 10.06
CA ARG A 25 77.46 -52.56 11.16
C ARG A 25 77.08 -53.88 10.54
N ASP A 26 78.07 -54.73 10.38
CA ASP A 26 77.87 -56.14 10.10
C ASP A 26 77.28 -56.76 11.37
N VAL A 27 75.95 -56.68 11.53
CA VAL A 27 75.21 -57.18 12.71
C VAL A 27 75.14 -58.71 12.73
N ARG A 28 76.10 -59.39 12.06
CA ARG A 28 76.00 -60.81 11.74
C ARG A 28 76.94 -61.71 12.53
N ASN A 29 77.72 -61.21 13.48
CA ASN A 29 78.75 -62.07 14.11
C ASN A 29 79.05 -61.90 15.60
N ASP A 30 78.27 -61.12 16.37
CA ASP A 30 78.56 -60.90 17.80
C ASP A 30 77.34 -60.90 18.74
N SER A 31 76.13 -61.10 18.22
CA SER A 31 75.00 -61.54 19.05
C SER A 31 75.11 -63.05 19.19
N GLY A 32 75.23 -63.58 20.41
CA GLY A 32 75.28 -65.02 20.74
C GLY A 32 73.99 -65.79 20.40
N LEU A 33 73.42 -65.52 19.23
CA LEU A 33 72.41 -66.26 18.55
C LEU A 33 73.11 -67.43 17.87
N VAL A 34 73.06 -68.59 18.52
CA VAL A 34 73.22 -69.86 17.82
C VAL A 34 72.23 -69.83 16.65
N GLY A 35 72.78 -69.69 15.45
CA GLY A 35 72.04 -69.99 14.24
C GLY A 35 71.75 -71.48 14.28
N ASN A 36 70.57 -71.86 14.75
CA ASN A 36 70.02 -73.14 14.37
C ASN A 36 69.88 -73.02 12.85
N VAL A 37 70.84 -73.60 12.12
CA VAL A 37 70.56 -74.12 10.80
C VAL A 37 69.59 -75.27 11.07
N SER A 38 68.33 -74.91 11.29
CA SER A 38 67.28 -75.67 10.65
C SER A 38 67.68 -75.64 9.19
N GLU A 39 67.96 -76.81 8.64
CA GLU A 39 67.80 -77.05 7.22
C GLU A 39 66.52 -76.32 6.74
N PRO A 40 66.31 -76.07 5.44
CA PRO A 40 64.93 -76.00 4.98
C PRO A 40 64.34 -77.39 5.31
N GLY A 41 63.87 -77.55 6.55
CA GLY A 41 63.07 -78.66 7.02
C GLY A 41 62.01 -78.71 5.97
N GLY A 42 62.12 -79.78 5.18
CA GLY A 42 61.50 -79.87 3.86
C GLY A 42 60.11 -79.32 4.01
N ALA A 43 59.71 -78.43 3.09
CA ALA A 43 58.41 -77.81 3.11
C ALA A 43 57.39 -78.87 3.52
N GLU A 44 57.05 -78.88 4.80
CA GLU A 44 55.81 -79.42 5.25
C GLU A 44 54.86 -78.35 4.75
N HIS A 45 54.56 -78.47 3.45
CA HIS A 45 53.21 -78.50 2.98
C HIS A 45 52.48 -79.52 3.88
N VAL A 46 52.28 -79.17 5.16
CA VAL A 46 51.06 -79.54 5.86
C VAL A 46 50.04 -79.05 4.87
N ALA A 47 49.42 -80.00 4.15
CA ALA A 47 48.52 -79.68 3.07
C ALA A 47 47.52 -78.67 3.64
N ALA A 48 47.71 -77.38 3.31
CA ALA A 48 46.80 -76.34 3.72
C ALA A 48 45.45 -76.85 3.26
N PRO A 49 44.47 -77.04 4.17
CA PRO A 49 43.32 -77.90 3.92
C PRO A 49 42.64 -77.45 2.63
N THR A 50 42.97 -78.14 1.53
CA THR A 50 42.59 -77.71 0.19
C THR A 50 41.20 -78.27 -0.02
N ALA A 51 40.21 -77.53 0.46
CA ALA A 51 38.82 -77.83 0.19
C ALA A 51 38.51 -77.41 -1.25
N LEU A 52 38.06 -78.36 -2.07
CA LEU A 52 37.60 -78.11 -3.45
C LEU A 52 38.62 -77.42 -4.39
N GLY A 53 39.92 -77.70 -4.25
CA GLY A 53 40.94 -77.24 -5.19
C GLY A 53 41.44 -75.80 -5.01
N PHE A 54 41.01 -75.12 -3.94
CA PHE A 54 41.49 -73.78 -3.57
C PHE A 54 42.36 -73.82 -2.31
N ASN A 55 43.44 -73.04 -2.30
CA ASN A 55 44.26 -72.79 -1.12
C ASN A 55 43.58 -71.76 -0.18
N ASP A 56 44.12 -71.57 1.03
CA ASP A 56 43.55 -70.66 2.04
C ASP A 56 43.31 -69.23 1.51
N THR A 57 44.22 -68.71 0.69
CA THR A 57 44.07 -67.38 0.05
C THR A 57 42.94 -67.34 -0.97
N GLY A 58 42.68 -68.44 -1.70
CA GLY A 58 41.53 -68.58 -2.58
C GLY A 58 40.19 -68.55 -1.83
N TRP A 59 40.10 -69.24 -0.68
CA TRP A 59 38.91 -69.21 0.17
C TRP A 59 38.70 -67.84 0.83
N VAL A 60 39.76 -67.15 1.25
CA VAL A 60 39.67 -65.76 1.75
C VAL A 60 39.22 -64.81 0.64
N GLY A 61 39.73 -64.96 -0.60
CA GLY A 61 39.28 -64.18 -1.75
C GLY A 61 37.81 -64.42 -2.11
N LEU A 62 37.34 -65.67 -2.05
CA LEU A 62 35.94 -66.02 -2.26
C LEU A 62 35.04 -65.45 -1.15
N ALA A 63 35.46 -65.55 0.11
CA ALA A 63 34.75 -64.96 1.24
C ALA A 63 34.68 -63.43 1.12
N ALA A 64 35.77 -62.77 0.73
CA ALA A 64 35.81 -61.33 0.48
C ALA A 64 34.86 -60.93 -0.67
N LEU A 65 34.82 -61.71 -1.76
CA LEU A 65 33.90 -61.48 -2.87
C LEU A 65 32.43 -61.62 -2.46
N VAL A 66 32.09 -62.66 -1.70
CA VAL A 66 30.73 -62.88 -1.18
C VAL A 66 30.32 -61.75 -0.24
N VAL A 67 31.21 -61.31 0.65
CA VAL A 67 30.96 -60.17 1.55
C VAL A 67 30.77 -58.87 0.77
N LEU A 68 31.57 -58.64 -0.28
CA LEU A 68 31.45 -57.45 -1.14
C LEU A 68 30.10 -57.45 -1.88
N ILE A 69 29.71 -58.58 -2.48
CA ILE A 69 28.43 -58.73 -3.17
C ILE A 69 27.27 -58.54 -2.18
N ALA A 70 27.32 -59.17 -1.00
CA ALA A 70 26.30 -59.00 0.04
C ALA A 70 26.18 -57.54 0.49
N ALA A 71 27.31 -56.84 0.65
CA ALA A 71 27.32 -55.42 1.02
C ALA A 71 26.70 -54.53 -0.07
N VAL A 72 26.98 -54.80 -1.34
CA VAL A 72 26.42 -54.06 -2.49
C VAL A 72 24.92 -54.33 -2.64
N VAL A 73 24.51 -55.59 -2.60
CA VAL A 73 23.10 -56.00 -2.76
C VAL A 73 22.22 -55.48 -1.63
N TRP A 74 22.74 -55.29 -0.41
CA TRP A 74 21.95 -54.71 0.68
C TRP A 74 21.94 -53.19 0.72
N LYS A 75 23.06 -52.50 0.51
CA LYS A 75 23.12 -51.04 0.71
C LYS A 75 22.78 -50.22 -0.54
N VAL A 76 23.11 -50.71 -1.74
CA VAL A 76 22.90 -49.96 -2.99
C VAL A 76 21.42 -49.82 -3.38
N PRO A 77 20.59 -50.88 -3.41
CA PRO A 77 19.18 -50.71 -3.78
C PRO A 77 18.40 -49.88 -2.76
N ALA A 78 18.71 -50.00 -1.47
CA ALA A 78 18.08 -49.21 -0.41
C ALA A 78 18.38 -47.69 -0.55
N THR A 79 19.64 -47.32 -0.84
CA THR A 79 20.04 -45.91 -0.98
C THR A 79 19.50 -45.26 -2.26
N ILE A 80 19.49 -46.00 -3.37
CA ILE A 80 18.90 -45.52 -4.62
C ILE A 80 17.39 -45.36 -4.48
N GLY A 81 16.70 -46.34 -3.88
CA GLY A 81 15.26 -46.26 -3.58
C GLY A 81 14.94 -45.02 -2.73
N ALA A 82 15.66 -44.81 -1.63
CA ALA A 82 15.46 -43.64 -0.78
C ALA A 82 15.70 -42.30 -1.50
N MET A 83 16.68 -42.22 -2.41
CA MET A 83 16.91 -41.01 -3.21
C MET A 83 15.78 -40.76 -4.23
N LEU A 84 15.26 -41.80 -4.88
CA LEU A 84 14.13 -41.69 -5.79
C LEU A 84 12.86 -41.28 -5.03
N ASP A 85 12.59 -41.90 -3.90
CA ASP A 85 11.44 -41.55 -3.05
C ASP A 85 11.52 -40.10 -2.57
N LYS A 86 12.72 -39.64 -2.18
CA LYS A 86 12.95 -38.24 -1.81
C LYS A 86 12.64 -37.29 -2.98
N ARG A 87 13.10 -37.62 -4.20
CA ARG A 87 12.81 -36.82 -5.40
C ARG A 87 11.32 -36.82 -5.75
N ILE A 88 10.65 -37.97 -5.64
CA ILE A 88 9.20 -38.08 -5.86
C ILE A 88 8.45 -37.23 -4.84
N GLY A 89 8.84 -37.27 -3.57
CA GLY A 89 8.26 -36.44 -2.52
C GLY A 89 8.45 -34.95 -2.78
N GLU A 90 9.64 -34.55 -3.21
CA GLU A 90 9.93 -33.16 -3.57
C GLU A 90 9.12 -32.69 -4.78
N ILE A 91 9.03 -33.51 -5.83
CA ILE A 91 8.22 -33.21 -7.03
C ILE A 91 6.74 -33.10 -6.67
N ARG A 92 6.21 -34.03 -5.85
CA ARG A 92 4.82 -33.97 -5.36
C ARG A 92 4.56 -32.67 -4.61
N ARG A 93 5.46 -32.30 -3.68
CA ARG A 93 5.35 -31.04 -2.93
C ARG A 93 5.33 -29.84 -3.87
N GLN A 94 6.23 -29.78 -4.85
CA GLN A 94 6.27 -28.68 -5.83
C GLN A 94 5.01 -28.62 -6.70
N LEU A 95 4.46 -29.78 -7.10
CA LEU A 95 3.19 -29.87 -7.84
C LEU A 95 2.00 -29.40 -7.00
N ASP A 96 1.95 -29.79 -5.72
CA ASP A 96 0.89 -29.37 -4.80
C ASP A 96 0.94 -27.86 -4.54
N GLU A 97 2.14 -27.31 -4.33
CA GLU A 97 2.37 -25.88 -4.18
C GLU A 97 2.00 -25.11 -5.45
N ALA A 98 2.39 -25.59 -6.63
CA ALA A 98 2.01 -24.98 -7.90
C ALA A 98 0.49 -25.04 -8.13
N ALA A 99 -0.16 -26.15 -7.80
CA ALA A 99 -1.61 -26.30 -7.90
C ALA A 99 -2.32 -25.36 -6.91
N GLN A 100 -1.81 -25.20 -5.69
CA GLN A 100 -2.32 -24.25 -4.73
C GLN A 100 -2.15 -22.80 -5.22
N LEU A 101 -0.97 -22.43 -5.72
CA LEU A 101 -0.71 -21.09 -6.24
C LEU A 101 -1.61 -20.75 -7.43
N ARG A 102 -1.88 -21.73 -8.30
CA ARG A 102 -2.86 -21.56 -9.40
C ARG A 102 -4.27 -21.30 -8.88
N ARG A 103 -4.73 -22.06 -7.90
CA ARG A 103 -6.05 -21.84 -7.28
C ARG A 103 -6.14 -20.47 -6.63
N GLU A 104 -5.10 -20.05 -5.91
CA GLU A 104 -5.03 -18.73 -5.30
C GLU A 104 -5.03 -17.61 -6.35
N ALA A 105 -4.29 -17.76 -7.43
CA ALA A 105 -4.27 -16.80 -8.54
C ALA A 105 -5.64 -16.71 -9.25
N GLU A 106 -6.29 -17.84 -9.48
CA GLU A 106 -7.65 -17.90 -10.07
C GLU A 106 -8.67 -17.23 -9.15
N ALA A 107 -8.63 -17.53 -7.84
CA ALA A 107 -9.49 -16.89 -6.84
C ALA A 107 -9.26 -15.37 -6.78
N LEU A 108 -8.00 -14.94 -6.78
CA LEU A 108 -7.65 -13.52 -6.74
C LEU A 108 -8.13 -12.80 -8.01
N ARG A 109 -7.97 -13.43 -9.19
CA ARG A 109 -8.45 -12.89 -10.46
C ARG A 109 -9.98 -12.71 -10.45
N ASP A 110 -10.72 -13.69 -9.96
CA ASP A 110 -12.18 -13.61 -9.88
C ASP A 110 -12.65 -12.57 -8.85
N GLU A 111 -11.91 -12.44 -7.74
CA GLU A 111 -12.14 -11.38 -6.76
C GLU A 111 -11.93 -9.99 -7.38
N TYR A 112 -10.81 -9.75 -8.07
CA TYR A 112 -10.57 -8.47 -8.75
C TYR A 112 -11.56 -8.20 -9.87
N ALA A 113 -11.96 -9.21 -10.64
CA ALA A 113 -12.99 -9.06 -11.67
C ALA A 113 -14.36 -8.70 -11.07
N THR A 114 -14.66 -9.21 -9.88
CA THR A 114 -15.89 -8.85 -9.14
C THR A 114 -15.79 -7.44 -8.57
N ARG A 115 -14.65 -7.09 -7.95
CA ARG A 115 -14.37 -5.73 -7.44
C ARG A 115 -14.40 -4.67 -8.54
N ALA A 116 -13.90 -4.99 -9.74
CA ALA A 116 -13.94 -4.09 -10.89
C ALA A 116 -15.39 -3.83 -11.32
N ARG A 117 -16.20 -4.89 -11.47
CA ARG A 117 -17.61 -4.78 -11.83
C ARG A 117 -18.42 -4.02 -10.77
N SER A 118 -18.16 -4.26 -9.49
CA SER A 118 -18.82 -3.51 -8.41
C SER A 118 -18.42 -2.03 -8.42
N ALA A 119 -17.13 -1.73 -8.62
CA ALA A 119 -16.65 -0.34 -8.71
C ALA A 119 -17.26 0.41 -9.91
N GLU A 120 -17.41 -0.26 -11.06
CA GLU A 120 -18.10 0.32 -12.22
C GLU A 120 -19.59 0.59 -11.94
N ALA A 121 -20.28 -0.34 -11.28
CA ALA A 121 -21.68 -0.18 -10.88
C ALA A 121 -21.84 0.96 -9.85
N ASP A 122 -20.96 1.03 -8.86
CA ASP A 122 -20.94 2.08 -7.85
C ASP A 122 -20.66 3.45 -8.47
N ALA A 123 -19.71 3.53 -9.42
CA ALA A 123 -19.42 4.75 -10.16
C ALA A 123 -20.62 5.18 -11.03
N ALA A 124 -21.32 4.24 -11.66
CA ALA A 124 -22.54 4.53 -12.41
C ALA A 124 -23.64 5.09 -11.50
N LYS A 125 -23.87 4.45 -10.34
CA LYS A 125 -24.82 4.91 -9.33
C LYS A 125 -24.44 6.28 -8.76
N MET A 126 -23.16 6.52 -8.52
CA MET A 126 -22.65 7.82 -8.06
C MET A 126 -22.94 8.92 -9.09
N ARG A 127 -22.73 8.66 -10.38
CA ARG A 127 -23.06 9.61 -11.45
C ARG A 127 -24.55 9.88 -11.54
N GLU A 128 -25.38 8.85 -11.48
CA GLU A 128 -26.84 8.99 -11.47
C GLU A 128 -27.32 9.85 -10.29
N ASN A 129 -26.86 9.54 -9.08
CA ASN A 129 -27.16 10.32 -7.89
C ASN A 129 -26.70 11.77 -8.02
N ALA A 130 -25.48 12.00 -8.52
CA ALA A 130 -24.96 13.36 -8.74
C ALA A 130 -25.81 14.14 -9.75
N HIS A 131 -26.27 13.52 -10.84
CA HIS A 131 -27.18 14.15 -11.79
C HIS A 131 -28.54 14.48 -11.16
N HIS A 132 -29.09 13.56 -10.38
CA HIS A 132 -30.35 13.76 -9.68
C HIS A 132 -30.26 14.88 -8.64
N GLU A 133 -29.20 14.90 -7.83
CA GLU A 133 -28.92 15.98 -6.86
C GLU A 133 -28.71 17.32 -7.57
N ALA A 134 -27.94 17.35 -8.66
CA ALA A 134 -27.75 18.58 -9.45
C ALA A 134 -29.08 19.11 -10.00
N ALA A 135 -29.95 18.23 -10.52
CA ALA A 135 -31.27 18.61 -11.00
C ALA A 135 -32.14 19.19 -9.87
N GLN A 136 -32.10 18.60 -8.67
CA GLN A 136 -32.81 19.13 -7.50
C GLN A 136 -32.26 20.48 -7.05
N ILE A 137 -30.94 20.67 -7.04
CA ILE A 137 -30.31 21.94 -6.69
C ILE A 137 -30.75 23.03 -7.68
N VAL A 138 -30.75 22.73 -8.98
CA VAL A 138 -31.19 23.69 -10.01
C VAL A 138 -32.68 24.00 -9.85
N ALA A 139 -33.53 23.01 -9.61
CA ALA A 139 -34.95 23.22 -9.38
C ALA A 139 -35.20 24.10 -8.15
N LYS A 140 -34.53 23.81 -7.04
CA LYS A 140 -34.59 24.60 -5.81
C LYS A 140 -34.08 26.02 -6.02
N ALA A 141 -32.94 26.18 -6.67
CA ALA A 141 -32.36 27.50 -6.95
C ALA A 141 -33.30 28.36 -7.82
N LYS A 142 -33.98 27.75 -8.79
CA LYS A 142 -35.01 28.44 -9.59
C LYS A 142 -36.18 28.90 -8.72
N ALA A 143 -36.74 28.02 -7.91
CA ALA A 143 -37.86 28.34 -7.01
C ALA A 143 -37.47 29.44 -6.00
N ASP A 144 -36.28 29.33 -5.40
CA ASP A 144 -35.76 30.33 -4.45
C ASP A 144 -35.54 31.68 -5.16
N THR A 145 -35.03 31.68 -6.40
CA THR A 145 -34.85 32.90 -7.19
C THR A 145 -36.18 33.54 -7.52
N GLU A 146 -37.19 32.77 -7.92
CA GLU A 146 -38.53 33.27 -8.22
C GLU A 146 -39.17 33.91 -6.97
N ALA A 147 -39.09 33.23 -5.82
CA ALA A 147 -39.57 33.78 -4.55
C ALA A 147 -38.81 35.06 -4.14
N LEU A 148 -37.50 35.12 -4.38
CA LEU A 148 -36.70 36.33 -4.14
C LEU A 148 -37.11 37.49 -5.06
N MET A 149 -37.35 37.20 -6.34
CA MET A 149 -37.81 38.20 -7.31
C MET A 149 -39.20 38.72 -6.93
N GLU A 150 -40.14 37.84 -6.60
CA GLU A 150 -41.48 38.24 -6.15
C GLU A 150 -41.41 39.16 -4.92
N ARG A 151 -40.61 38.78 -3.91
CA ARG A 151 -40.40 39.64 -2.73
C ARG A 151 -39.79 40.99 -3.09
N ARG A 152 -38.81 41.01 -4.01
CA ARG A 152 -38.16 42.24 -4.49
C ARG A 152 -39.15 43.13 -5.24
N THR A 153 -39.99 42.57 -6.07
CA THR A 153 -41.04 43.29 -6.80
C THR A 153 -42.03 43.92 -5.82
N ARG A 154 -42.58 43.15 -4.88
CA ARG A 154 -43.50 43.69 -3.85
C ARG A 154 -42.86 44.83 -3.04
N MET A 155 -41.60 44.67 -2.61
CA MET A 155 -40.88 45.75 -1.92
C MET A 155 -40.68 47.00 -2.80
N ALA A 156 -40.50 46.84 -4.10
CA ALA A 156 -40.38 47.96 -5.03
C ALA A 156 -41.73 48.65 -5.23
N GLU A 157 -42.80 47.88 -5.42
CA GLU A 157 -44.18 48.37 -5.51
C GLU A 157 -44.58 49.14 -4.25
N ASP A 158 -44.30 48.60 -3.06
CA ASP A 158 -44.57 49.27 -1.78
C ASP A 158 -43.81 50.59 -1.66
N LYS A 159 -42.54 50.63 -2.10
CA LYS A 159 -41.74 51.86 -2.12
C LYS A 159 -42.27 52.89 -3.10
N ILE A 160 -42.70 52.45 -4.29
CA ILE A 160 -43.32 53.33 -5.29
C ILE A 160 -44.61 53.91 -4.72
N ALA A 161 -45.49 53.08 -4.16
CA ALA A 161 -46.75 53.53 -3.56
C ALA A 161 -46.51 54.51 -2.39
N ALA A 162 -45.50 54.26 -1.56
CA ALA A 162 -45.11 55.20 -0.50
C ALA A 162 -44.59 56.54 -1.06
N ALA A 163 -43.76 56.49 -2.10
CA ALA A 163 -43.25 57.69 -2.76
C ALA A 163 -44.35 58.49 -3.47
N GLU A 164 -45.32 57.81 -4.11
CA GLU A 164 -46.48 58.44 -4.74
C GLU A 164 -47.33 59.20 -3.71
N ARG A 165 -47.62 58.58 -2.56
CA ARG A 165 -48.35 59.24 -1.47
C ARG A 165 -47.61 60.48 -0.97
N ALA A 166 -46.30 60.35 -0.72
CA ALA A 166 -45.47 61.47 -0.30
C ALA A 166 -45.44 62.61 -1.35
N ALA A 167 -45.37 62.28 -2.64
CA ALA A 167 -45.40 63.26 -3.72
C ALA A 167 -46.76 63.98 -3.81
N ILE A 168 -47.87 63.25 -3.64
CA ILE A 168 -49.21 63.86 -3.62
C ILE A 168 -49.34 64.82 -2.43
N ASP A 169 -48.87 64.42 -1.25
CA ASP A 169 -48.91 65.26 -0.06
C ASP A 169 -48.03 66.52 -0.22
N GLU A 170 -46.85 66.40 -0.82
CA GLU A 170 -45.96 67.52 -1.13
C GLU A 170 -46.59 68.52 -2.11
N VAL A 171 -47.21 68.01 -3.18
CA VAL A 171 -47.93 68.85 -4.15
C VAL A 171 -49.10 69.56 -3.47
N ARG A 172 -49.87 68.85 -2.64
CA ARG A 172 -50.98 69.45 -1.88
C ARG A 172 -50.48 70.54 -0.95
N ALA A 173 -49.41 70.29 -0.20
CA ALA A 173 -48.80 71.27 0.70
C ALA A 173 -48.35 72.52 -0.07
N THR A 174 -47.70 72.34 -1.23
CA THR A 174 -47.26 73.43 -2.11
C THR A 174 -48.46 74.25 -2.63
N VAL A 175 -49.53 73.59 -3.07
CA VAL A 175 -50.75 74.25 -3.55
C VAL A 175 -51.44 75.03 -2.42
N VAL A 176 -51.54 74.45 -1.22
CA VAL A 176 -52.12 75.14 -0.05
C VAL A 176 -51.27 76.35 0.32
N ALA A 177 -49.95 76.23 0.35
CA ALA A 177 -49.06 77.35 0.63
C ALA A 177 -49.21 78.48 -0.42
N ALA A 178 -49.23 78.13 -1.71
CA ALA A 178 -49.43 79.09 -2.80
C ALA A 178 -50.81 79.78 -2.74
N ALA A 179 -51.88 79.02 -2.49
CA ALA A 179 -53.23 79.55 -2.35
C ALA A 179 -53.36 80.47 -1.13
N THR A 180 -52.75 80.09 0.00
CA THR A 180 -52.76 80.91 1.23
C THR A 180 -51.97 82.20 1.03
N ALA A 181 -50.82 82.14 0.36
CA ALA A 181 -50.04 83.32 0.01
C ALA A 181 -50.80 84.26 -0.94
N ALA A 182 -51.46 83.72 -1.97
CA ALA A 182 -52.28 84.50 -2.90
C ALA A 182 -53.49 85.15 -2.19
N ALA A 183 -54.21 84.39 -1.36
CA ALA A 183 -55.31 84.91 -0.55
C ALA A 183 -54.83 86.01 0.40
N GLY A 184 -53.67 85.84 1.04
CA GLY A 184 -53.06 86.87 1.89
C GLY A 184 -52.76 88.17 1.13
N ARG A 185 -52.27 88.08 -0.12
CA ARG A 185 -52.05 89.26 -0.98
C ARG A 185 -53.36 89.95 -1.34
N VAL A 186 -54.37 89.21 -1.76
CA VAL A 186 -55.70 89.76 -2.09
C VAL A 186 -56.34 90.43 -0.88
N ILE A 187 -56.25 89.81 0.30
CA ILE A 187 -56.72 90.41 1.55
C ILE A 187 -55.97 91.72 1.80
N ALA A 188 -54.63 91.72 1.74
CA ALA A 188 -53.83 92.93 1.97
C ALA A 188 -54.16 94.07 0.99
N GLU A 189 -54.46 93.76 -0.28
CA GLU A 189 -54.87 94.74 -1.30
C GLU A 189 -56.28 95.30 -1.06
N GLN A 190 -57.21 94.48 -0.57
CA GLN A 190 -58.60 94.87 -0.28
C GLN A 190 -58.79 95.45 1.13
N HIS A 191 -57.78 95.33 2.00
CA HIS A 191 -57.84 95.75 3.39
C HIS A 191 -57.66 97.27 3.51
N ASN A 192 -58.77 97.97 3.72
CA ASN A 192 -58.81 99.40 3.96
C ASN A 192 -59.50 99.70 5.31
N ALA A 193 -59.39 100.95 5.78
CA ALA A 193 -59.91 101.36 7.09
C ALA A 193 -61.43 101.14 7.29
N GLU A 194 -62.20 101.03 6.20
CA GLU A 194 -63.64 100.79 6.25
C GLU A 194 -63.98 99.30 6.41
N ALA A 195 -63.27 98.43 5.68
CA ALA A 195 -63.33 96.98 5.88
C ALA A 195 -62.91 96.60 7.31
N ASP A 196 -61.90 97.28 7.86
CA ASP A 196 -61.37 97.05 9.20
C ASP A 196 -62.41 97.39 10.29
N ARG A 197 -63.05 98.56 10.19
CA ARG A 197 -64.14 98.95 11.10
C ARG A 197 -65.32 97.96 11.05
N SER A 198 -65.68 97.47 9.87
CA SER A 198 -66.75 96.48 9.70
C SER A 198 -66.42 95.15 10.38
N LEU A 199 -65.17 94.66 10.23
CA LEU A 199 -64.69 93.44 10.90
C LEU A 199 -64.67 93.58 12.43
N VAL A 200 -64.20 94.73 12.95
CA VAL A 200 -64.19 95.02 14.40
C VAL A 200 -65.61 95.06 14.95
N ASN A 201 -66.53 95.77 14.30
CA ASN A 201 -67.94 95.82 14.73
C ASN A 201 -68.59 94.43 14.71
N SER A 202 -68.29 93.62 13.70
CA SER A 202 -68.79 92.24 13.59
C SER A 202 -68.20 91.32 14.68
N ALA A 203 -66.93 91.49 15.04
CA ALA A 203 -66.27 90.76 16.12
C ALA A 203 -66.85 91.17 17.49
N ILE A 204 -67.06 92.47 17.73
CA ILE A 204 -67.72 92.99 18.95
C ILE A 204 -69.14 92.43 19.08
N GLN A 205 -69.93 92.43 18.00
CA GLN A 205 -71.26 91.80 18.01
C GLN A 205 -71.21 90.30 18.27
N ARG A 206 -70.20 89.59 17.75
CA ARG A 206 -70.08 88.14 17.92
C ARG A 206 -69.73 87.79 19.36
N VAL A 207 -68.78 88.50 19.96
CA VAL A 207 -68.41 88.32 21.39
C VAL A 207 -69.55 88.77 22.31
N GLY A 208 -70.22 89.89 21.99
CA GLY A 208 -71.39 90.37 22.72
C GLY A 208 -72.64 89.49 22.59
N ARG A 209 -72.66 88.51 21.68
CA ARG A 209 -73.75 87.51 21.54
C ARG A 209 -73.52 86.27 22.41
N PHE A 210 -72.29 86.04 22.88
CA PHE A 210 -71.93 84.90 23.73
C PHE A 210 -71.95 85.22 25.23
N ASN A 211 -72.49 86.39 25.61
CA ASN A 211 -72.80 86.80 26.97
C ASN A 211 -74.28 87.23 27.02
#